data_AF-A0A2V9NZV3-F1
#
_entry.id   AF-A0A2V9NZV3-F1
#
_cell.length_a   1.000
_cell.length_b   1.000
_cell.length_c   1.000
_cell.angle_alpha   90.00
_cell.angle_beta   90.00
_cell.angle_gamma   90.00
#
_symmetry.space_group_name_H-M   'P 1'
#
loop_
_entity.id
_entity.type
_entity.pdbx_description
1 polymer ?
#
loop_
_entity_poly.entity_id
_entity_poly.type
_entity_poly.pdbx_seq_one_letter_code
_entity_poly.pdbx_strand_id
1 'polypeptide(L)'
;MHYNRIARHAARASVTIGIGGVFAVLLCTAFTSTPVYGQAKPSASAATQRRPFVKPSDDELKKKLTSLQYAVTQREGTETPFRNVYWDNHEPGIYVDIVSGEPLFSSLDKYDSGTGWPSFTKPLEPSNIRTKTDRMLGFARTEVRSAHADSHLGHVFDDGPRPTGLRYCMNSAAMRFIPAPQLEAEGYGQYAALFKAKVTSKKPK
;
A
#
# COMPACT_ATOMS: atom_id res chain seq x y z
N MET A 1 -50.00 -7.19 -26.62
CA MET A 1 -50.14 -5.75 -26.31
C MET A 1 -48.94 -5.01 -26.89
N HIS A 2 -49.19 -4.12 -27.87
CA HIS A 2 -48.43 -2.91 -28.28
C HIS A 2 -46.91 -2.93 -28.03
N TYR A 3 -46.05 -3.25 -29.00
CA TYR A 3 -45.52 -2.36 -30.07
C TYR A 3 -45.13 -0.95 -29.59
N ASN A 4 -43.82 -0.65 -29.62
CA ASN A 4 -43.39 0.57 -30.31
C ASN A 4 -41.94 0.50 -30.81
N ARG A 5 -41.84 0.48 -32.14
CA ARG A 5 -40.64 0.58 -32.98
C ARG A 5 -40.75 1.98 -33.59
N ILE A 6 -39.83 2.90 -33.29
CA ILE A 6 -39.77 4.19 -33.99
C ILE A 6 -38.57 4.18 -34.91
N ALA A 7 -38.88 4.38 -36.19
CA ALA A 7 -37.98 4.30 -37.31
C ALA A 7 -37.82 5.70 -37.91
N ARG A 8 -36.62 5.92 -38.47
CA ARG A 8 -36.30 6.83 -39.60
C ARG A 8 -36.40 8.33 -39.27
N HIS A 9 -35.40 9.10 -39.70
CA HIS A 9 -35.47 9.86 -40.96
C HIS A 9 -34.06 10.31 -41.34
N ALA A 10 -33.67 9.93 -42.56
CA ALA A 10 -32.49 10.44 -43.25
C ALA A 10 -32.91 11.66 -44.06
N ALA A 11 -32.06 12.67 -44.15
CA ALA A 11 -32.13 13.67 -45.20
C ALA A 11 -30.72 13.96 -45.69
N ARG A 12 -30.43 13.46 -46.90
CA ARG A 12 -29.33 13.91 -47.76
C ARG A 12 -29.87 15.10 -48.57
N ALA A 13 -29.07 16.13 -48.73
CA ALA A 13 -29.24 17.09 -49.83
C ALA A 13 -27.86 17.48 -50.35
N SER A 14 -27.58 17.11 -51.60
CA SER A 14 -26.47 17.61 -52.40
C SER A 14 -27.02 18.67 -53.35
N VAL A 15 -26.34 19.81 -53.48
CA VAL A 15 -26.55 20.76 -54.59
C VAL A 15 -25.18 21.26 -55.08
N THR A 16 -25.08 21.38 -56.39
CA THR A 16 -23.88 21.50 -57.22
C THR A 16 -23.60 22.95 -57.65
N ILE A 17 -22.29 23.24 -57.84
CA ILE A 17 -21.61 24.20 -58.77
C ILE A 17 -22.12 25.65 -58.91
N GLY A 18 -21.19 26.58 -58.68
CA GLY A 18 -21.18 27.92 -59.29
C GLY A 18 -19.76 28.48 -59.33
N ILE A 19 -19.19 28.60 -60.53
CA ILE A 19 -17.90 29.24 -60.82
C ILE A 19 -18.14 30.75 -60.98
N GLY A 20 -17.27 31.60 -60.44
CA GLY A 20 -17.21 33.01 -60.86
C GLY A 20 -16.37 33.92 -59.97
N GLY A 21 -15.28 34.46 -60.54
CA GLY A 21 -14.81 35.86 -60.39
C GLY A 21 -14.28 36.31 -59.03
N VAL A 22 -12.97 36.54 -58.85
CA VAL A 22 -12.25 37.80 -59.13
C VAL A 22 -12.42 38.86 -58.02
N PHE A 23 -11.29 39.11 -57.34
CA PHE A 23 -10.86 40.36 -56.67
C PHE A 23 -11.67 40.89 -55.48
N ALA A 24 -11.06 40.88 -54.30
CA ALA A 24 -10.77 42.11 -53.55
C ALA A 24 -9.92 41.78 -52.31
N VAL A 25 -8.71 42.30 -52.29
CA VAL A 25 -7.87 42.40 -51.10
C VAL A 25 -8.54 43.40 -50.16
N LEU A 26 -9.10 42.91 -49.04
CA LEU A 26 -9.44 43.75 -47.89
C LEU A 26 -8.78 43.14 -46.66
N LEU A 27 -7.73 43.82 -46.19
CA LEU A 27 -7.17 43.61 -44.85
C LEU A 27 -8.23 44.04 -43.82
N CYS A 28 -9.07 43.11 -43.39
CA CYS A 28 -9.79 43.19 -42.13
C CYS A 28 -9.02 42.37 -41.10
N THR A 29 -8.20 43.05 -40.30
CA THR A 29 -7.56 42.48 -39.12
C THR A 29 -8.62 42.18 -38.06
N ALA A 30 -9.34 41.07 -38.23
CA ALA A 30 -10.12 40.48 -37.16
C ALA A 30 -9.13 39.72 -36.26
N PHE A 31 -8.79 40.33 -35.13
CA PHE A 31 -8.09 39.71 -34.02
C PHE A 31 -8.92 38.51 -33.55
N THR A 32 -8.57 37.31 -34.00
CA THR A 32 -9.13 36.07 -33.47
C THR A 32 -8.46 35.85 -32.11
N SER A 33 -9.16 36.22 -31.04
CA SER A 33 -8.77 35.83 -29.69
C SER A 33 -8.82 34.30 -29.61
N THR A 34 -7.65 33.67 -29.70
CA THR A 34 -7.50 32.29 -29.26
C THR A 34 -7.90 32.24 -27.78
N PRO A 35 -8.78 31.31 -27.35
CA PRO A 35 -8.84 31.02 -25.93
C PRO A 35 -7.47 30.43 -25.59
N VAL A 36 -6.65 31.20 -24.89
CA VAL A 36 -5.50 30.68 -24.16
C VAL A 36 -6.10 29.71 -23.15
N TYR A 37 -6.18 28.44 -23.53
CA TYR A 37 -6.39 27.34 -22.59
C TYR A 37 -5.34 27.53 -21.51
N GLY A 38 -5.82 27.94 -20.33
CA GLY A 38 -4.99 28.21 -19.18
C GLY A 38 -4.01 27.07 -19.00
N GLN A 39 -2.73 27.42 -18.91
CA GLN A 39 -1.68 26.52 -18.50
C GLN A 39 -2.17 25.80 -17.24
N ALA A 40 -2.50 24.51 -17.38
CA ALA A 40 -2.65 23.65 -16.22
C ALA A 40 -1.30 23.73 -15.52
N LYS A 41 -1.29 24.36 -14.34
CA LYS A 41 -0.13 24.34 -13.45
C LYS A 41 0.35 22.90 -13.40
N PRO A 42 1.67 22.63 -13.52
CA PRO A 42 2.16 21.30 -13.21
C PRO A 42 1.70 21.04 -11.78
N SER A 43 0.76 20.11 -11.61
CA SER A 43 0.43 19.58 -10.30
C SER A 43 1.73 18.96 -9.81
N ALA A 44 2.41 19.69 -8.94
CA ALA A 44 3.58 19.20 -8.26
C ALA A 44 3.20 17.81 -7.74
N SER A 45 3.94 16.80 -8.19
CA SER A 45 3.88 15.46 -7.64
C SER A 45 3.71 15.60 -6.14
N ALA A 46 2.57 15.11 -5.62
CA ALA A 46 2.27 15.12 -4.21
C ALA A 46 3.36 14.29 -3.53
N ALA A 47 4.44 14.95 -3.14
CA ALA A 47 5.40 14.43 -2.20
C ALA A 47 4.61 14.22 -0.92
N THR A 48 4.10 12.99 -0.73
CA THR A 48 3.50 12.54 0.51
C THR A 48 4.45 12.94 1.62
N GLN A 49 4.04 13.90 2.45
CA GLN A 49 4.77 14.36 3.61
C GLN A 49 4.91 13.17 4.57
N ARG A 50 6.00 12.39 4.42
CA ARG A 50 6.33 11.26 5.28
C ARG A 50 6.60 11.81 6.67
N ARG A 51 5.65 11.68 7.59
CA ARG A 51 5.89 11.98 9.01
C ARG A 51 7.05 11.08 9.48
N PRO A 52 8.01 11.63 10.23
CA PRO A 52 9.08 10.80 10.77
C PRO A 52 8.48 9.75 11.72
N PHE A 53 8.88 8.50 11.55
CA PHE A 53 8.56 7.44 12.50
C PHE A 53 9.43 7.63 13.74
N VAL A 54 8.80 7.83 14.90
CA VAL A 54 9.47 8.17 16.16
C VAL A 54 8.94 7.27 17.27
N LYS A 55 9.84 6.74 18.09
CA LYS A 55 9.49 6.00 19.31
C LYS A 55 8.89 6.95 20.35
N PRO A 56 7.65 6.73 20.82
CA PRO A 56 7.12 7.43 21.99
C PRO A 56 7.92 7.12 23.26
N SER A 57 7.76 7.94 24.29
CA SER A 57 8.36 7.67 25.61
C SER A 57 7.76 6.42 26.27
N ASP A 58 8.51 5.78 27.16
CA ASP A 58 8.06 4.55 27.84
C ASP A 58 6.72 4.74 28.60
N ASP A 59 6.51 5.90 29.22
CA ASP A 59 5.27 6.23 29.92
C ASP A 59 4.08 6.39 28.96
N GLU A 60 4.31 6.89 27.75
CA GLU A 60 3.27 6.91 26.71
C GLU A 60 2.98 5.51 26.20
N LEU A 61 4.00 4.67 26.03
CA LEU A 61 3.83 3.29 25.57
C LEU A 61 2.99 2.49 26.56
N LYS A 62 3.23 2.61 27.86
CA LYS A 62 2.43 1.96 28.91
C LYS A 62 0.96 2.40 28.92
N LYS A 63 0.66 3.60 28.44
CA LYS A 63 -0.71 4.13 28.33
C LYS A 63 -1.41 3.71 27.04
N LYS A 64 -0.67 3.61 25.93
CA LYS A 64 -1.20 3.35 24.58
C LYS A 64 -1.30 1.85 24.26
N LEU A 65 -0.34 1.06 24.73
CA LEU A 65 -0.23 -0.36 24.41
C LEU A 65 -0.95 -1.22 25.45
N THR A 66 -1.51 -2.34 25.01
CA THR A 66 -1.92 -3.41 25.92
C THR A 66 -0.69 -4.03 26.61
N SER A 67 -0.90 -4.70 27.74
CA SER A 67 0.18 -5.38 28.46
C SER A 67 0.96 -6.37 27.58
N LEU A 68 0.27 -7.10 26.70
CA LEU A 68 0.89 -8.04 25.76
C LEU A 68 1.73 -7.30 24.71
N GLN A 69 1.19 -6.25 24.08
CA GLN A 69 1.91 -5.47 23.08
C GLN A 69 3.16 -4.81 23.67
N TYR A 70 3.06 -4.27 24.89
CA TYR A 70 4.21 -3.70 25.59
C TYR A 70 5.24 -4.79 25.96
N ALA A 71 4.81 -5.93 26.48
CA ALA A 71 5.71 -7.04 26.82
C ALA A 71 6.45 -7.59 25.58
N VAL A 72 5.74 -7.76 24.46
CA VAL A 72 6.34 -8.19 23.20
C VAL A 72 7.31 -7.15 22.68
N THR A 73 6.84 -5.92 22.43
CA THR A 73 7.65 -4.90 21.72
C THR A 73 8.80 -4.35 22.54
N GLN A 74 8.65 -4.18 23.86
CA GLN A 74 9.64 -3.52 24.72
C GLN A 74 10.45 -4.48 25.60
N ARG A 75 9.95 -5.71 25.82
CA ARG A 75 10.59 -6.69 26.73
C ARG A 75 10.88 -8.04 26.07
N GLU A 76 10.92 -8.07 24.75
CA GLU A 76 11.30 -9.27 23.96
C GLU A 76 10.40 -10.48 24.29
N GLY A 77 9.14 -10.22 24.67
CA GLY A 77 8.15 -11.25 24.90
C GLY A 77 7.67 -11.90 23.60
N THR A 78 7.08 -13.09 23.73
CA THR A 78 6.50 -13.84 22.62
C THR A 78 5.04 -14.18 22.92
N GLU A 79 4.14 -13.86 21.99
CA GLU A 79 2.73 -14.22 22.12
C GLU A 79 2.48 -15.72 21.90
N THR A 80 1.36 -16.24 22.37
CA THR A 80 1.02 -17.67 22.24
C THR A 80 0.72 -18.03 20.77
N PRO A 81 1.27 -19.16 20.25
CA PRO A 81 0.97 -19.61 18.89
C PRO A 81 -0.51 -19.92 18.72
N PHE A 82 -1.05 -19.67 17.53
CA PHE A 82 -2.46 -19.89 17.13
C PHE A 82 -3.51 -19.14 17.98
N ARG A 83 -3.08 -18.32 18.94
CA ARG A 83 -3.93 -17.53 19.84
C ARG A 83 -3.56 -16.06 19.75
N ASN A 84 -3.41 -15.59 18.52
CA ASN A 84 -3.08 -14.22 18.20
C ASN A 84 -3.91 -13.71 17.02
N VAL A 85 -3.83 -12.40 16.75
CA VAL A 85 -4.78 -11.73 15.85
C VAL A 85 -4.48 -11.99 14.38
N TYR A 86 -3.21 -12.22 14.00
CA TYR A 86 -2.79 -12.18 12.61
C TYR A 86 -2.23 -13.50 12.05
N TRP A 87 -2.15 -14.58 12.82
CA TRP A 87 -1.67 -15.87 12.29
C TRP A 87 -2.46 -16.31 11.05
N ASP A 88 -3.80 -16.22 11.09
CA ASP A 88 -4.71 -16.62 10.00
C ASP A 88 -5.26 -15.43 9.18
N ASN A 89 -4.63 -14.25 9.26
CA ASN A 89 -5.09 -13.12 8.46
C ASN A 89 -4.61 -13.25 7.00
N HIS A 90 -5.54 -13.19 6.05
CA HIS A 90 -5.28 -13.27 4.60
C HIS A 90 -5.73 -12.04 3.81
N GLU A 91 -6.21 -11.01 4.51
CA GLU A 91 -6.71 -9.79 3.88
C GLU A 91 -5.59 -9.03 3.14
N PRO A 92 -5.89 -8.37 2.01
CA PRO A 92 -4.94 -7.51 1.32
C PRO A 92 -4.66 -6.26 2.17
N GLY A 93 -3.39 -5.98 2.45
CA GLY A 93 -2.97 -4.84 3.26
C GLY A 93 -1.52 -4.94 3.72
N ILE A 94 -1.11 -4.02 4.59
CA ILE A 94 0.24 -4.01 5.16
C ILE A 94 0.18 -4.14 6.69
N TYR A 95 1.30 -4.58 7.26
CA TYR A 95 1.54 -4.61 8.69
C TYR A 95 2.55 -3.53 9.02
N VAL A 96 2.16 -2.63 9.92
CA VAL A 96 3.00 -1.54 10.43
C VAL A 96 3.40 -1.83 11.87
N ASP A 97 4.51 -1.25 12.33
CA ASP A 97 4.88 -1.29 13.75
C ASP A 97 3.77 -0.64 14.57
N ILE A 98 3.29 -1.34 15.59
CA ILE A 98 2.27 -0.81 16.50
C ILE A 98 2.75 0.40 17.31
N VAL A 99 4.07 0.56 17.45
CA VAL A 99 4.72 1.63 18.23
C VAL A 99 4.93 2.88 17.38
N SER A 100 5.65 2.77 16.27
CA SER A 100 6.05 3.91 15.43
C SER A 100 5.12 4.16 14.25
N GLY A 101 4.38 3.14 13.79
CA GLY A 101 3.65 3.15 12.53
C GLY A 101 4.54 2.91 11.29
N GLU A 102 5.82 2.58 11.46
CA GLU A 102 6.68 2.31 10.29
C GLU A 102 6.21 1.04 9.54
N PRO A 103 6.15 1.04 8.20
CA PRO A 103 5.75 -0.13 7.42
C PRO A 103 6.76 -1.27 7.53
N LEU A 104 6.31 -2.45 7.94
CA LEU A 104 7.17 -3.61 8.20
C LEU A 104 7.01 -4.70 7.14
N PHE A 105 5.78 -5.17 6.92
CA PHE A 105 5.49 -6.32 6.05
C PHE A 105 4.26 -6.09 5.18
N SER A 106 4.19 -6.80 4.05
CA SER A 106 3.02 -6.82 3.17
C SER A 106 2.30 -8.16 3.29
N SER A 107 0.97 -8.17 3.23
CA SER A 107 0.23 -9.44 3.14
C SER A 107 0.50 -10.19 1.83
N LEU A 108 1.06 -9.54 0.81
CA LEU A 108 1.51 -10.22 -0.42
C LEU A 108 2.69 -11.20 -0.19
N ASP A 109 3.46 -10.96 0.86
CA ASP A 109 4.63 -11.76 1.23
C ASP A 109 4.36 -12.63 2.47
N LYS A 110 3.14 -12.56 3.02
CA LYS A 110 2.65 -13.43 4.10
C LYS A 110 2.31 -14.81 3.53
N TYR A 111 2.59 -15.86 4.29
CA TYR A 111 2.22 -17.24 3.96
C TYR A 111 1.94 -18.07 5.21
N ASP A 112 1.27 -19.20 5.03
CA ASP A 112 0.98 -20.15 6.10
C ASP A 112 2.17 -21.05 6.37
N SER A 113 2.93 -20.73 7.43
CA SER A 113 4.08 -21.53 7.84
C SER A 113 3.72 -22.73 8.72
N GLY A 114 2.49 -22.79 9.25
CA GLY A 114 2.08 -23.79 10.24
C GLY A 114 2.70 -23.61 11.63
N THR A 115 3.40 -22.50 11.88
CA THR A 115 4.09 -22.26 13.16
C THR A 115 3.20 -21.65 14.24
N GLY A 116 2.07 -21.06 13.84
CA GLY A 116 1.13 -20.38 14.74
C GLY A 116 1.37 -18.88 14.90
N TRP A 117 2.32 -18.30 14.18
CA TRP A 117 2.57 -16.86 14.12
C TRP A 117 2.55 -16.34 12.67
N PRO A 118 2.15 -15.07 12.42
CA PRO A 118 2.22 -14.48 11.10
C PRO A 118 3.65 -14.57 10.55
N SER A 119 3.77 -15.20 9.37
CA SER A 119 5.05 -15.50 8.75
C SER A 119 5.17 -14.85 7.38
N PHE A 120 6.31 -14.21 7.12
CA PHE A 120 6.56 -13.49 5.87
C PHE A 120 7.86 -13.96 5.22
N THR A 121 7.94 -13.83 3.91
CA THR A 121 9.15 -14.23 3.14
C THR A 121 10.20 -13.13 3.07
N LYS A 122 9.79 -11.86 3.22
CA LYS A 122 10.63 -10.67 3.19
C LYS A 122 9.93 -9.46 3.81
N PRO A 123 10.67 -8.43 4.27
CA PRO A 123 10.10 -7.15 4.67
C PRO A 123 9.59 -6.32 3.49
N LEU A 124 8.65 -5.42 3.77
CA LEU A 124 8.11 -4.47 2.79
C LEU A 124 9.16 -3.44 2.38
N GLU A 125 9.85 -2.82 3.36
CA GLU A 125 11.02 -1.98 3.14
C GLU A 125 12.19 -2.52 3.98
N PRO A 126 13.26 -3.08 3.38
CA PRO A 126 14.39 -3.62 4.13
C PRO A 126 15.04 -2.63 5.10
N SER A 127 14.98 -1.33 4.79
CA SER A 127 15.49 -0.25 5.65
C SER A 127 14.75 -0.12 6.99
N ASN A 128 13.53 -0.64 7.10
CA ASN A 128 12.71 -0.54 8.33
C ASN A 128 12.92 -1.74 9.26
N ILE A 129 13.80 -2.68 8.89
CA ILE A 129 14.16 -3.84 9.70
C ILE A 129 15.61 -3.72 10.18
N ARG A 130 15.83 -4.12 11.43
CA ARG A 130 17.15 -4.39 12.00
C ARG A 130 17.19 -5.83 12.48
N THR A 131 18.35 -6.46 12.34
CA THR A 131 18.60 -7.79 12.87
C THR A 131 19.64 -7.74 13.96
N LYS A 132 19.46 -8.59 14.97
CA LYS A 132 20.38 -8.71 16.11
C LYS A 132 20.56 -10.18 16.46
N THR A 133 21.75 -10.56 16.87
CA THR A 133 21.99 -11.91 17.39
C THR A 133 21.36 -12.04 18.77
N ASP A 134 20.47 -13.02 18.93
CA ASP A 134 19.84 -13.40 20.18
C ASP A 134 20.39 -14.76 20.64
N ARG A 135 20.74 -14.85 21.93
CA ARG A 135 21.29 -16.06 22.57
C ARG A 135 20.52 -16.48 23.82
N MET A 136 19.33 -15.93 24.07
CA MET A 136 18.57 -16.17 25.30
C MET A 136 18.21 -17.65 25.54
N LEU A 137 18.13 -18.46 24.47
CA LEU A 137 17.82 -19.90 24.56
C LEU A 137 19.06 -20.81 24.49
N GLY A 138 20.27 -20.28 24.66
CA GLY A 138 21.51 -21.06 24.63
C GLY A 138 22.03 -21.40 23.23
N PHE A 139 21.28 -21.09 22.18
CA PHE A 139 21.72 -21.13 20.77
C PHE A 139 21.45 -19.78 20.09
N ALA A 140 22.20 -19.50 19.02
CA ALA A 140 22.07 -18.26 18.28
C ALA A 140 20.81 -18.27 17.41
N ARG A 141 19.99 -17.24 17.55
CA ARG A 141 18.87 -16.89 16.67
C ARG A 141 19.09 -15.49 16.11
N THR A 142 18.40 -15.17 15.02
CA THR A 142 18.40 -13.82 14.46
C THR A 142 17.11 -13.13 14.85
N GLU A 143 17.18 -12.26 15.85
CA GLU A 143 16.10 -11.38 16.26
C GLU A 143 15.83 -10.33 15.18
N VAL A 144 14.56 -9.99 14.98
CA VAL A 144 14.08 -8.98 14.06
C VAL A 144 13.44 -7.85 14.87
N ARG A 145 13.88 -6.61 14.63
CA ARG A 145 13.41 -5.40 15.30
C ARG A 145 13.04 -4.32 14.28
N SER A 146 12.13 -3.43 14.65
CA SER A 146 11.80 -2.26 13.82
C SER A 146 12.92 -1.22 13.89
N ALA A 147 13.16 -0.49 12.80
CA ALA A 147 14.31 0.39 12.71
C ALA A 147 14.13 1.71 13.46
N HIS A 148 12.91 2.25 13.52
CA HIS A 148 12.65 3.57 14.10
C HIS A 148 12.20 3.51 15.57
N ALA A 149 11.50 2.45 15.98
CA ALA A 149 11.08 2.27 17.37
C ALA A 149 11.89 1.25 18.17
N ASP A 150 12.78 0.50 17.53
CA ASP A 150 13.49 -0.62 18.14
C ASP A 150 12.53 -1.59 18.84
N SER A 151 11.35 -1.83 18.23
CA SER A 151 10.36 -2.77 18.74
C SER A 151 10.82 -4.18 18.44
N HIS A 152 10.83 -5.06 19.43
CA HIS A 152 10.98 -6.49 19.19
C HIS A 152 9.78 -6.99 18.37
N LEU A 153 10.05 -7.56 17.19
CA LEU A 153 9.04 -8.08 16.28
C LEU A 153 8.96 -9.61 16.36
N GLY A 154 10.10 -10.28 16.37
CA GLY A 154 10.21 -11.74 16.41
C GLY A 154 11.56 -12.20 15.91
N HIS A 155 11.59 -13.28 15.12
CA HIS A 155 12.83 -13.88 14.61
C HIS A 155 12.74 -14.24 13.13
N VAL A 156 13.90 -14.29 12.47
CA VAL A 156 14.05 -14.77 11.10
C VAL A 156 14.83 -16.09 11.07
N PHE A 157 14.34 -17.01 10.26
CA PHE A 157 14.87 -18.36 10.08
C PHE A 157 15.16 -18.63 8.58
N ASP A 158 16.01 -19.61 8.29
CA ASP A 158 16.42 -20.04 6.95
C ASP A 158 15.62 -21.26 6.42
N ASP A 159 14.45 -21.51 7.02
CA ASP A 159 13.52 -22.59 6.69
C ASP A 159 12.26 -22.09 5.93
N GLY A 160 12.36 -20.92 5.30
CA GLY A 160 11.27 -20.33 4.53
C GLY A 160 11.13 -20.91 3.12
N PRO A 161 10.02 -20.58 2.42
CA PRO A 161 9.84 -20.99 1.04
C PRO A 161 10.83 -20.28 0.10
N ARG A 162 11.11 -20.90 -1.05
CA ARG A 162 11.81 -20.24 -2.15
C ARG A 162 10.99 -19.05 -2.69
N PRO A 163 11.63 -18.00 -3.23
CA PRO A 163 13.05 -17.91 -3.58
C PRO A 163 13.96 -17.40 -2.45
N THR A 164 13.43 -16.75 -1.42
CA THR A 164 14.28 -16.17 -0.37
C THR A 164 14.84 -17.22 0.57
N GLY A 165 14.09 -18.31 0.81
CA GLY A 165 14.43 -19.29 1.84
C GLY A 165 14.28 -18.74 3.26
N LEU A 166 13.75 -17.53 3.42
CA LEU A 166 13.64 -16.86 4.72
C LEU A 166 12.22 -16.91 5.26
N ARG A 167 12.10 -17.17 6.55
CA ARG A 167 10.85 -17.08 7.31
C ARG A 167 10.98 -16.03 8.40
N TYR A 168 10.35 -14.88 8.18
CA TYR A 168 10.17 -13.84 9.19
C TYR A 168 8.94 -14.22 10.04
N CYS A 169 9.18 -14.81 11.20
CA CYS A 169 8.17 -15.26 12.14
C CYS A 169 7.91 -14.18 13.20
N MET A 170 6.85 -13.39 13.02
CA MET A 170 6.62 -12.16 13.79
C MET A 170 5.49 -12.34 14.81
N ASN A 171 5.52 -11.56 15.89
CA ASN A 171 4.41 -11.44 16.82
C ASN A 171 3.34 -10.50 16.26
N SER A 172 2.08 -10.92 16.26
CA SER A 172 0.93 -10.06 15.93
C SER A 172 0.84 -8.87 16.87
N ALA A 173 1.11 -9.07 18.16
CA ALA A 173 1.14 -8.01 19.17
C ALA A 173 2.21 -6.92 18.92
N ALA A 174 3.17 -7.13 18.01
CA ALA A 174 4.12 -6.11 17.62
C ALA A 174 3.65 -5.28 16.41
N MET A 175 2.53 -5.63 15.79
CA MET A 175 2.09 -5.07 14.53
C MET A 175 0.65 -4.58 14.59
N ARG A 176 0.32 -3.67 13.68
CA ARG A 176 -1.06 -3.29 13.35
C ARG A 176 -1.28 -3.50 11.86
N PHE A 177 -2.37 -4.18 11.52
CA PHE A 177 -2.75 -4.38 10.13
C PHE A 177 -3.55 -3.19 9.60
N ILE A 178 -3.24 -2.77 8.36
CA ILE A 178 -3.96 -1.73 7.62
C ILE A 178 -4.49 -2.35 6.32
N PRO A 179 -5.81 -2.53 6.18
CA PRO A 179 -6.41 -3.03 4.94
C PRO A 179 -6.09 -2.15 3.74
N ALA A 180 -5.92 -2.76 2.57
CA ALA A 180 -5.57 -2.06 1.33
C ALA A 180 -6.50 -0.86 1.00
N PRO A 181 -7.83 -0.93 1.21
CA PRO A 181 -8.73 0.21 0.99
C PRO A 181 -8.47 1.41 1.92
N GLN A 182 -7.79 1.22 3.05
CA GLN A 182 -7.54 2.24 4.08
C GLN A 182 -6.15 2.87 3.97
N LEU A 183 -5.26 2.34 3.12
CA LEU A 183 -3.87 2.79 3.01
C LEU A 183 -3.75 4.29 2.72
N GLU A 184 -4.51 4.82 1.76
CA GLU A 184 -4.47 6.24 1.41
C GLU A 184 -4.93 7.12 2.58
N ALA A 185 -6.06 6.76 3.20
CA ALA A 185 -6.65 7.50 4.30
C ALA A 185 -5.76 7.52 5.55
N GLU A 186 -4.98 6.45 5.77
CA GLU A 186 -4.06 6.34 6.90
C GLU A 186 -2.64 6.88 6.62
N GLY A 187 -2.38 7.43 5.42
CA GLY A 187 -1.07 8.03 5.08
C GLY A 187 -0.03 7.04 4.54
N TYR A 188 -0.47 5.86 4.08
CA TYR A 188 0.33 4.79 3.49
C TYR A 188 0.07 4.64 1.97
N GLY A 189 -0.41 5.70 1.32
CA GLY A 189 -0.83 5.72 -0.08
C GLY A 189 0.20 5.19 -1.07
N GLN A 190 1.49 5.36 -0.80
CA GLN A 190 2.56 4.84 -1.65
C GLN A 190 2.53 3.31 -1.82
N TYR A 191 1.91 2.57 -0.89
CA TYR A 191 1.78 1.12 -0.98
C TYR A 191 0.45 0.67 -1.61
N ALA A 192 -0.51 1.58 -1.84
CA ALA A 192 -1.83 1.22 -2.38
C ALA A 192 -1.74 0.56 -3.76
N ALA A 193 -0.74 0.94 -4.57
CA ALA A 193 -0.52 0.37 -5.90
C ALA A 193 -0.19 -1.13 -5.87
N LEU A 194 0.43 -1.63 -4.80
CA LEU A 194 0.78 -3.05 -4.64
C LEU A 194 -0.45 -3.96 -4.72
N PHE A 195 -1.59 -3.48 -4.26
CA PHE A 195 -2.82 -4.26 -4.15
C PHE A 195 -3.79 -4.05 -5.32
N LYS A 196 -3.65 -2.96 -6.08
CA LYS A 196 -4.46 -2.69 -7.28
C LYS A 196 -4.15 -3.67 -8.42
N ALA A 197 -2.87 -4.03 -8.59
CA ALA A 197 -2.40 -4.91 -9.67
C ALA A 197 -2.86 -6.37 -9.55
N LYS A 198 -3.17 -6.86 -8.35
CA LYS A 198 -3.64 -8.24 -8.11
C LYS A 198 -5.13 -8.42 -8.44
N VAL A 199 -5.96 -7.39 -8.21
CA VAL A 199 -7.40 -7.46 -8.50
C VAL A 199 -7.67 -7.64 -10.00
N THR A 200 -6.87 -7.01 -10.87
CA THR A 200 -6.99 -7.15 -12.33
C THR A 200 -6.57 -8.52 -12.87
N SER A 201 -5.82 -9.31 -12.10
CA SER A 201 -5.33 -10.64 -12.51
C SER A 201 -6.31 -11.79 -12.18
N LYS A 202 -7.31 -11.54 -11.34
CA LYS A 202 -8.32 -12.52 -10.92
C LYS A 202 -9.61 -12.32 -11.74
N LYS A 203 -9.53 -12.40 -13.07
CA LYS A 203 -10.73 -12.39 -13.93
C LYS A 203 -11.41 -13.77 -13.81
N PRO A 204 -12.71 -13.85 -13.48
CA PRO A 204 -13.40 -15.14 -13.39
C PRO A 204 -13.45 -15.81 -14.77
N LYS A 205 -13.19 -17.11 -14.81
CA LYS A 205 -13.58 -17.99 -15.92
C LYS A 205 -15.07 -18.30 -15.81
#